data_AF-A0A1B8Q8T4-F1
#
_entry.id   AF-A0A1B8Q8T4-F1
#
_cell.length_a   1.000
_cell.length_b   1.000
_cell.length_c   1.000
_cell.angle_alpha   90.00
_cell.angle_beta   90.00
_cell.angle_gamma   90.00
#
_symmetry.space_group_name_H-M   'P 1'
#
loop_
_entity.id
_entity.type
_entity.pdbx_description
1 polymer ?
#
loop_
_entity_poly.entity_id
_entity_poly.type
_entity_poly.pdbx_seq_one_letter_code
_entity_poly.pdbx_strand_id
1 'polypeptide(L)'
;MVSSNLWIVKKVQIMPNSLSKFSLKYSIISLTSSLVLALSACQPANQTDSGEQSAVHTQSASAVVAKNAHPVIYASTNLWAAVAQAVAGDSAQVIAAVDNPAQDPHGYQASARDKANMQQAAVVLMNGGGYDDWAQQIAQSLDPAPRVLNAVAISQPHANTSHAQENTATHTHDTSDGHSHHHHHGEQNEHVFYQLAAVQQVANAIAQELSTANPTQQATYQQNAAAFNAQLDQLKIEAQKIGQGKHLQALATEPVADFLLADMGVTNVTPPEFINQLANDEGVSVKALHAAEQLLAQQQVDILVLNAQTEDPASRALRKMAENMHIPVVTVYETLPTGTTNYIDFMRATIERFAAASQETPKTRADN
;
A
#
# COMPACT_ATOMS: atom_id res chain seq x y z
N MET A 1 -36.33 53.37 40.80
CA MET A 1 -36.71 52.14 41.52
C MET A 1 -35.76 51.05 41.05
N VAL A 2 -34.72 50.77 41.84
CA VAL A 2 -33.69 49.77 41.53
C VAL A 2 -33.77 48.72 42.62
N SER A 3 -34.09 47.49 42.24
CA SER A 3 -34.26 46.36 43.15
C SER A 3 -32.97 45.54 43.23
N SER A 4 -32.52 45.32 44.46
CA SER A 4 -31.42 44.45 44.85
C SER A 4 -31.85 42.98 44.94
N ASN A 5 -30.90 42.05 44.73
CA ASN A 5 -30.71 40.73 45.39
C ASN A 5 -29.66 39.95 44.56
N LEU A 6 -28.38 39.89 44.96
CA LEU A 6 -27.74 38.92 45.89
C LEU A 6 -27.94 37.46 45.46
N TRP A 7 -26.85 36.70 45.22
CA TRP A 7 -26.52 35.40 45.87
C TRP A 7 -25.30 34.68 45.21
N ILE A 8 -24.33 34.37 46.08
CA ILE A 8 -23.40 33.21 46.14
C ILE A 8 -22.23 33.11 45.15
N VAL A 9 -21.04 33.44 45.66
CA VAL A 9 -19.74 32.95 45.19
C VAL A 9 -19.33 31.75 46.03
N LYS A 10 -19.20 30.56 45.43
CA LYS A 10 -18.53 29.40 46.07
C LYS A 10 -17.04 29.42 45.72
N LYS A 11 -16.20 29.70 46.72
CA LYS A 11 -14.76 29.45 46.70
C LYS A 11 -14.50 27.95 46.66
N VAL A 12 -13.77 27.47 45.66
CA VAL A 12 -13.10 26.16 45.69
C VAL A 12 -11.68 26.40 46.19
N GLN A 13 -11.38 25.85 47.37
CA GLN A 13 -10.08 25.96 48.02
C GLN A 13 -9.28 24.69 47.71
N ILE A 14 -8.13 24.89 47.06
CA ILE A 14 -7.10 23.89 46.78
C ILE A 14 -6.30 23.68 48.09
N MET A 15 -6.10 22.44 48.51
CA MET A 15 -5.01 22.06 49.41
C MET A 15 -4.37 20.74 48.95
N PRO A 16 -3.02 20.65 48.95
CA PRO A 16 -2.27 19.44 48.64
C PRO A 16 -1.90 18.67 49.92
N ASN A 17 -1.96 17.35 49.88
CA ASN A 17 -1.37 16.41 50.87
C ASN A 17 -1.01 15.14 50.11
N SER A 18 0.04 14.39 50.38
CA SER A 18 1.31 14.60 51.06
C SER A 18 2.13 13.36 50.68
N LEU A 19 3.42 13.55 50.41
CA LEU A 19 4.38 12.50 50.10
C LEU A 19 4.44 11.42 51.19
N SER A 20 4.48 10.14 50.81
CA SER A 20 5.12 9.11 51.64
C SER A 20 6.19 8.40 50.82
N LYS A 21 7.43 8.58 51.29
CA LYS A 21 8.64 7.88 50.87
C LYS A 21 8.68 6.54 51.59
N PHE A 22 9.03 5.46 50.89
CA PHE A 22 9.54 4.26 51.54
C PHE A 22 10.87 3.86 50.89
N SER A 23 11.92 3.96 51.68
CA SER A 23 13.25 3.42 51.37
C SER A 23 13.93 3.02 52.68
N LEU A 24 14.48 1.79 52.70
CA LEU A 24 15.67 1.25 53.40
C LEU A 24 15.42 -0.25 53.67
N LYS A 25 16.19 -1.22 53.15
CA LYS A 25 17.63 -1.58 53.21
C LYS A 25 17.87 -2.78 54.16
N TYR A 26 18.46 -3.83 53.56
CA TYR A 26 19.40 -4.84 54.06
C TYR A 26 19.05 -5.77 55.24
N SER A 27 19.19 -7.08 55.00
CA SER A 27 20.01 -7.96 55.86
C SER A 27 20.55 -9.17 55.09
N ILE A 28 21.85 -9.37 55.28
CA ILE A 28 22.70 -10.46 54.82
C ILE A 28 22.68 -11.54 55.91
N ILE A 29 22.44 -12.81 55.57
CA ILE A 29 22.92 -13.97 56.36
C ILE A 29 23.47 -15.02 55.39
N SER A 30 24.63 -15.54 55.76
CA SER A 30 25.56 -16.41 55.04
C SER A 30 25.38 -17.90 55.40
N LEU A 31 25.75 -18.78 54.45
CA LEU A 31 26.27 -20.17 54.50
C LEU A 31 25.82 -21.17 55.60
N THR A 32 25.46 -22.40 55.16
CA THR A 32 26.17 -23.70 55.35
C THR A 32 25.32 -24.83 54.75
N SER A 33 25.72 -25.51 53.67
CA SER A 33 26.56 -26.73 53.56
C SER A 33 25.83 -28.08 53.76
N SER A 34 25.68 -28.79 52.63
CA SER A 34 25.84 -30.25 52.40
C SER A 34 24.85 -31.28 52.99
N LEU A 35 24.16 -32.02 52.10
CA LEU A 35 24.35 -33.49 52.02
C LEU A 35 23.98 -34.03 50.62
N VAL A 36 24.89 -34.87 50.11
CA VAL A 36 24.92 -35.56 48.82
C VAL A 36 24.12 -36.87 48.88
N LEU A 37 23.44 -37.25 47.79
CA LEU A 37 23.40 -38.63 47.31
C LEU A 37 23.12 -38.66 45.80
N ALA A 38 24.05 -39.29 45.09
CA ALA A 38 24.15 -39.36 43.64
C ALA A 38 23.29 -40.49 43.05
N LEU A 39 22.93 -40.35 41.76
CA LEU A 39 23.01 -41.44 40.80
C LEU A 39 23.19 -40.88 39.37
N SER A 40 24.36 -41.20 38.82
CA SER A 40 24.78 -41.40 37.43
C SER A 40 23.68 -41.50 36.36
N ALA A 41 23.90 -41.25 35.07
CA ALA A 41 24.95 -40.66 34.24
C ALA A 41 24.38 -40.65 32.81
N CYS A 42 24.72 -39.64 32.01
CA CYS A 42 25.02 -39.68 30.57
C CYS A 42 24.73 -38.31 29.91
N GLN A 43 25.82 -37.57 29.66
CA GLN A 43 26.00 -36.60 28.57
C GLN A 43 27.29 -37.03 27.85
N PRO A 44 27.55 -36.68 26.58
CA PRO A 44 27.32 -35.38 25.93
C PRO A 44 26.61 -35.52 24.54
N ALA A 45 26.19 -34.49 23.81
CA ALA A 45 26.99 -33.37 23.32
C ALA A 45 26.16 -32.25 22.67
N ASN A 46 26.73 -31.04 22.72
CA ASN A 46 26.53 -29.86 21.88
C ASN A 46 25.11 -29.30 21.72
N GLN A 47 24.80 -28.31 22.54
CA GLN A 47 23.94 -27.21 22.15
C GLN A 47 24.69 -26.31 21.15
N THR A 48 24.35 -26.44 19.88
CA THR A 48 24.49 -25.37 18.90
C THR A 48 23.14 -24.68 18.77
N ASP A 49 23.18 -23.38 19.02
CA ASP A 49 22.34 -22.32 18.45
C ASP A 49 20.82 -22.59 18.41
N SER A 50 20.11 -21.97 19.34
CA SER A 50 18.69 -21.71 19.20
C SER A 50 18.48 -20.79 18.01
N GLY A 51 18.13 -21.40 16.87
CA GLY A 51 17.68 -20.71 15.68
C GLY A 51 16.56 -19.73 16.01
N GLU A 52 16.84 -18.46 15.74
CA GLU A 52 15.84 -17.44 15.51
C GLU A 52 14.98 -17.91 14.33
N GLN A 53 13.71 -18.20 14.60
CA GLN A 53 12.71 -18.36 13.54
C GLN A 53 12.53 -16.99 12.88
N SER A 54 13.28 -16.73 11.82
CA SER A 54 13.12 -15.55 10.97
C SER A 54 11.72 -15.57 10.35
N ALA A 55 10.81 -14.79 10.92
CA ALA A 55 9.57 -14.42 10.24
C ALA A 55 9.93 -13.57 9.02
N VAL A 56 9.89 -14.17 7.82
CA VAL A 56 10.35 -13.53 6.57
C VAL A 56 9.39 -12.40 6.19
N HIS A 57 9.86 -11.16 6.40
CA HIS A 57 9.20 -9.94 5.94
C HIS A 57 9.85 -9.47 4.63
N THR A 58 9.05 -8.84 3.77
CA THR A 58 9.54 -8.01 2.66
C THR A 58 10.70 -7.13 3.13
N GLN A 59 11.80 -7.14 2.39
CA GLN A 59 13.00 -6.40 2.76
C GLN A 59 13.05 -5.05 2.05
N SER A 60 13.44 -4.00 2.77
CA SER A 60 13.72 -2.68 2.20
C SER A 60 14.86 -2.76 1.18
N ALA A 61 14.92 -1.83 0.22
CA ALA A 61 16.02 -1.72 -0.74
C ALA A 61 17.41 -1.53 -0.10
N SER A 62 17.45 -1.08 1.16
CA SER A 62 18.67 -1.05 1.99
C SER A 62 19.24 -2.43 2.33
N ALA A 63 18.48 -3.51 2.17
CA ALA A 63 18.96 -4.88 2.34
C ALA A 63 19.95 -5.27 1.24
N VAL A 64 20.92 -6.14 1.55
CA VAL A 64 21.85 -6.70 0.56
C VAL A 64 21.23 -8.00 0.06
N VAL A 65 21.23 -8.23 -1.25
CA VAL A 65 20.96 -9.56 -1.81
C VAL A 65 21.91 -10.56 -1.15
N ALA A 66 21.36 -11.48 -0.37
CA ALA A 66 22.15 -12.57 0.18
C ALA A 66 22.50 -13.51 -0.98
N LYS A 67 23.74 -13.98 -1.04
CA LYS A 67 24.20 -14.90 -2.08
C LYS A 67 23.64 -16.31 -1.80
N ASN A 68 22.32 -16.45 -1.87
CA ASN A 68 21.57 -17.67 -1.61
C ASN A 68 21.09 -18.28 -2.93
N ALA A 69 20.74 -19.57 -2.93
CA ALA A 69 20.26 -20.30 -4.10
C ALA A 69 18.85 -19.88 -4.59
N HIS A 70 18.22 -18.91 -3.94
CA HIS A 70 16.85 -18.47 -4.22
C HIS A 70 16.85 -17.31 -5.23
N PRO A 71 15.91 -17.30 -6.21
CA PRO A 71 15.73 -16.16 -7.08
C PRO A 71 15.37 -14.90 -6.27
N VAL A 72 15.77 -13.74 -6.78
CA VAL A 72 15.46 -12.44 -6.19
C VAL A 72 14.39 -11.75 -7.03
N ILE A 73 13.35 -11.26 -6.39
CA ILE A 73 12.39 -10.32 -6.96
C ILE A 73 12.69 -8.94 -6.39
N TYR A 74 12.90 -7.97 -7.28
CA TYR A 74 12.97 -6.56 -6.93
C TYR A 74 11.68 -5.88 -7.38
N ALA A 75 10.91 -5.35 -6.43
CA ALA A 75 9.66 -4.66 -6.68
C ALA A 75 9.82 -3.15 -6.46
N SER A 76 9.18 -2.33 -7.31
CA SER A 76 9.22 -0.87 -7.18
C SER A 76 8.54 -0.37 -5.91
N THR A 77 7.46 -1.00 -5.46
CA THR A 77 6.76 -0.66 -4.21
C THR A 77 6.56 -1.87 -3.31
N ASN A 78 6.35 -1.61 -2.01
CA ASN A 78 6.07 -2.66 -1.05
C ASN A 78 4.69 -3.34 -1.25
N LEU A 79 3.75 -2.71 -1.97
CA LEU A 79 2.50 -3.36 -2.40
C LEU A 79 2.78 -4.49 -3.39
N TRP A 80 3.53 -4.21 -4.46
CA TRP A 80 3.93 -5.22 -5.43
C TRP A 80 4.86 -6.27 -4.81
N ALA A 81 5.73 -5.86 -3.88
CA ALA A 81 6.54 -6.79 -3.11
C ALA A 81 5.68 -7.74 -2.27
N ALA A 82 4.60 -7.27 -1.65
CA ALA A 82 3.72 -8.14 -0.86
C ALA A 82 2.93 -9.13 -1.74
N VAL A 83 2.54 -8.73 -2.96
CA VAL A 83 1.98 -9.67 -3.95
C VAL A 83 3.02 -10.72 -4.33
N ALA A 84 4.25 -10.31 -4.62
CA ALA A 84 5.36 -11.22 -4.92
C ALA A 84 5.67 -12.17 -3.76
N GLN A 85 5.67 -11.68 -2.52
CA GLN A 85 5.94 -12.47 -1.32
C GLN A 85 4.85 -13.53 -1.08
N ALA A 86 3.59 -13.21 -1.36
CA ALA A 86 2.48 -14.16 -1.25
C ALA A 86 2.64 -15.34 -2.23
N VAL A 87 3.18 -15.09 -3.43
CA VAL A 87 3.44 -16.15 -4.43
C VAL A 87 4.74 -16.89 -4.14
N ALA A 88 5.81 -16.17 -3.82
CA ALA A 88 7.14 -16.71 -3.60
C ALA A 88 7.25 -17.59 -2.34
N GLY A 89 6.54 -17.22 -1.27
CA GLY A 89 6.79 -17.77 0.07
C GLY A 89 8.27 -17.68 0.44
N ASP A 90 8.81 -18.71 1.09
CA ASP A 90 10.22 -18.77 1.48
C ASP A 90 11.17 -19.12 0.32
N SER A 91 10.64 -19.29 -0.90
CA SER A 91 11.37 -19.83 -2.04
C SER A 91 12.02 -18.77 -2.94
N ALA A 92 11.79 -17.49 -2.67
CA ALA A 92 12.47 -16.35 -3.30
C ALA A 92 12.78 -15.27 -2.26
N GLN A 93 13.80 -14.44 -2.51
CA GLN A 93 14.03 -13.20 -1.76
C GLN A 93 13.23 -12.07 -2.43
N VAL A 94 12.45 -11.30 -1.65
CA VAL A 94 11.69 -10.16 -2.18
C VAL A 94 12.20 -8.86 -1.56
N ILE A 95 12.52 -7.90 -2.43
CA ILE A 95 13.04 -6.57 -2.09
C ILE A 95 12.06 -5.52 -2.61
N ALA A 96 11.78 -4.47 -1.83
CA ALA A 96 10.96 -3.33 -2.23
C ALA A 96 11.79 -2.04 -2.27
N ALA A 97 11.61 -1.20 -3.30
CA ALA A 97 12.22 0.13 -3.38
C ALA A 97 11.51 1.12 -2.46
N VAL A 98 10.23 1.41 -2.74
CA VAL A 98 9.40 2.31 -1.95
C VAL A 98 8.67 1.50 -0.88
N ASP A 99 9.04 1.69 0.38
CA ASP A 99 8.45 0.98 1.52
C ASP A 99 7.99 1.88 2.68
N ASN A 100 8.23 3.19 2.57
CA ASN A 100 7.85 4.16 3.59
C ASN A 100 6.37 4.57 3.45
N PRO A 101 5.49 4.29 4.43
CA PRO A 101 4.07 4.61 4.38
C PRO A 101 3.75 6.12 4.32
N ALA A 102 4.71 6.98 4.63
CA ALA A 102 4.57 8.43 4.59
C ALA A 102 5.12 9.08 3.32
N GLN A 103 5.73 8.28 2.42
CA GLN A 103 6.32 8.79 1.19
C GLN A 103 5.31 8.71 0.04
N ASP A 104 5.21 9.78 -0.73
CA ASP A 104 4.61 9.74 -2.06
C ASP A 104 5.53 8.93 -3.01
N PRO A 105 5.05 7.79 -3.55
CA PRO A 105 5.83 6.93 -4.43
C PRO A 105 6.16 7.59 -5.78
N HIS A 106 5.36 8.53 -6.27
CA HIS A 106 5.61 9.24 -7.54
C HIS A 106 6.85 10.14 -7.45
N GLY A 107 7.12 10.67 -6.26
CA GLY A 107 8.32 11.48 -5.96
C GLY A 107 9.58 10.66 -5.65
N TYR A 108 9.55 9.33 -5.76
CA TYR A 108 10.69 8.49 -5.41
C TYR A 108 11.90 8.72 -6.33
N GLN A 109 13.07 8.92 -5.73
CA GLN A 109 14.33 9.06 -6.45
C GLN A 109 15.15 7.79 -6.30
N ALA A 110 15.33 7.07 -7.40
CA ALA A 110 16.08 5.83 -7.42
C ALA A 110 17.54 6.02 -7.00
N SER A 111 18.01 5.11 -6.17
CA SER A 111 19.37 5.09 -5.64
C SER A 111 20.32 4.22 -6.48
N ALA A 112 21.62 4.38 -6.27
CA ALA A 112 22.61 3.45 -6.83
C ALA A 112 22.41 2.00 -6.35
N ARG A 113 21.78 1.83 -5.18
CA ARG A 113 21.48 0.52 -4.60
C ARG A 113 20.31 -0.17 -5.30
N ASP A 114 19.31 0.60 -5.71
CA ASP A 114 18.19 0.11 -6.53
C ASP A 114 18.71 -0.49 -7.83
N LYS A 115 19.61 0.24 -8.52
CA LYS A 115 20.28 -0.27 -9.70
C LYS A 115 21.05 -1.56 -9.45
N ALA A 116 21.80 -1.64 -8.34
CA ALA A 116 22.55 -2.85 -7.99
C ALA A 116 21.64 -4.05 -7.68
N ASN A 117 20.53 -3.82 -6.96
CA ASN A 117 19.54 -4.85 -6.66
C ASN A 117 18.84 -5.34 -7.94
N MET A 118 18.43 -4.42 -8.83
CA MET A 118 17.84 -4.74 -10.12
C MET A 118 18.79 -5.54 -11.02
N GLN A 119 20.08 -5.24 -11.00
CA GLN A 119 21.10 -5.99 -11.75
C GLN A 119 21.25 -7.44 -11.29
N GLN A 120 20.91 -7.73 -10.02
CA GLN A 120 20.99 -9.07 -9.44
C GLN A 120 19.63 -9.80 -9.42
N ALA A 121 18.54 -9.08 -9.72
CA ALA A 121 17.20 -9.62 -9.67
C ALA A 121 16.96 -10.63 -10.81
N ALA A 122 16.32 -11.75 -10.47
CA ALA A 122 15.77 -12.65 -11.48
C ALA A 122 14.54 -12.01 -12.15
N VAL A 123 13.77 -11.23 -11.40
CA VAL A 123 12.59 -10.50 -11.87
C VAL A 123 12.58 -9.09 -11.26
N VAL A 124 12.40 -8.10 -12.11
CA VAL A 124 12.04 -6.73 -11.70
C VAL A 124 10.53 -6.57 -11.90
N LEU A 125 9.81 -6.31 -10.81
CA LEU A 125 8.37 -6.07 -10.80
C LEU A 125 8.12 -4.57 -10.63
N MET A 126 7.51 -3.96 -11.64
CA MET A 126 7.14 -2.54 -11.64
C MET A 126 5.64 -2.39 -11.87
N ASN A 127 5.09 -1.27 -11.44
CA ASN A 127 3.72 -0.88 -11.72
C ASN A 127 3.55 -0.56 -13.21
N GLY A 128 4.39 0.31 -13.76
CA GLY A 128 4.23 0.84 -15.11
C GLY A 128 3.20 1.96 -15.20
N GLY A 129 2.86 2.36 -16.43
CA GLY A 129 1.87 3.43 -16.68
C GLY A 129 2.33 4.84 -16.28
N GLY A 130 3.64 5.09 -16.20
CA GLY A 130 4.19 6.37 -15.72
C GLY A 130 4.48 6.42 -14.21
N TYR A 131 3.97 5.44 -13.44
CA TYR A 131 4.07 5.41 -11.99
C TYR A 131 5.52 5.33 -11.45
N ASP A 132 6.33 4.49 -12.09
CA ASP A 132 7.68 4.16 -11.67
C ASP A 132 8.65 4.09 -12.87
N ASP A 133 8.58 5.11 -13.73
CA ASP A 133 9.42 5.25 -14.94
C ASP A 133 10.92 5.14 -14.65
N TRP A 134 11.36 5.53 -13.45
CA TRP A 134 12.75 5.33 -13.00
C TRP A 134 13.15 3.85 -13.05
N ALA A 135 12.26 2.92 -12.73
CA ALA A 135 12.53 1.48 -12.72
C ALA A 135 12.64 0.96 -14.15
N GLN A 136 11.76 1.42 -15.03
CA GLN A 136 11.80 1.13 -16.47
C GLN A 136 13.15 1.59 -17.07
N GLN A 137 13.55 2.83 -16.80
CA GLN A 137 14.80 3.42 -17.30
C GLN A 137 16.04 2.68 -16.79
N ILE A 138 16.08 2.34 -15.50
CA ILE A 138 17.20 1.57 -14.94
C ILE A 138 17.26 0.19 -15.59
N ALA A 139 16.14 -0.53 -15.70
CA ALA A 139 16.12 -1.87 -16.31
C ALA A 139 16.63 -1.85 -17.76
N GLN A 140 16.24 -0.86 -18.55
CA GLN A 140 16.71 -0.68 -19.93
C GLN A 140 18.20 -0.32 -20.03
N SER A 141 18.79 0.24 -18.97
CA SER A 141 20.21 0.61 -18.93
C SER A 141 21.17 -0.54 -18.53
N LEU A 142 20.63 -1.66 -18.06
CA LEU A 142 21.41 -2.80 -17.56
C LEU A 142 21.75 -3.77 -18.70
N ASP A 143 22.93 -4.39 -18.62
CA ASP A 143 23.39 -5.44 -19.53
C ASP A 143 23.94 -6.63 -18.73
N PRO A 144 23.34 -7.84 -18.84
CA PRO A 144 22.10 -8.11 -19.56
C PRO A 144 20.90 -7.42 -18.91
N ALA A 145 19.90 -7.08 -19.73
CA ALA A 145 18.64 -6.52 -19.23
C ALA A 145 17.92 -7.56 -18.33
N PRO A 146 17.39 -7.16 -17.17
CA PRO A 146 16.66 -8.07 -16.30
C PRO A 146 15.29 -8.43 -16.91
N ARG A 147 14.70 -9.54 -16.45
CA ARG A 147 13.31 -9.83 -16.78
C ARG A 147 12.38 -8.87 -16.05
N VAL A 148 11.56 -8.14 -16.80
CA VAL A 148 10.60 -7.17 -16.25
C VAL A 148 9.17 -7.72 -16.29
N LEU A 149 8.45 -7.56 -15.18
CA LEU A 149 6.99 -7.64 -15.10
C LEU A 149 6.45 -6.23 -14.88
N ASN A 150 5.63 -5.74 -15.81
CA ASN A 150 4.99 -4.43 -15.76
C ASN A 150 3.48 -4.64 -15.52
N ALA A 151 2.99 -4.23 -14.34
CA ALA A 151 1.64 -4.55 -13.89
C ALA A 151 0.55 -3.91 -14.77
N VAL A 152 0.72 -2.65 -15.18
CA VAL A 152 -0.21 -1.96 -16.09
C VAL A 152 -0.23 -2.63 -17.45
N ALA A 153 0.92 -3.04 -17.98
CA ALA A 153 0.95 -3.77 -19.25
C ALA A 153 0.22 -5.12 -19.13
N ILE A 154 0.42 -5.84 -18.02
CA ILE A 154 -0.24 -7.13 -17.75
C ILE A 154 -1.76 -6.97 -17.60
N SER A 155 -2.23 -5.86 -17.02
CA SER A 155 -3.66 -5.63 -16.76
C SER A 155 -4.49 -5.36 -18.02
N GLN A 156 -3.85 -5.01 -19.14
CA GLN A 156 -4.56 -4.67 -20.36
C GLN A 156 -5.18 -5.91 -21.04
N PRO A 157 -6.42 -5.82 -21.57
CA PRO A 157 -7.16 -6.95 -22.16
C PRO A 157 -6.45 -7.69 -23.31
N HIS A 158 -5.43 -7.09 -23.92
CA HIS A 158 -4.69 -7.63 -25.07
C HIS A 158 -3.27 -8.13 -24.75
N ALA A 159 -2.82 -8.09 -23.49
CA ALA A 159 -1.48 -8.56 -23.12
C ALA A 159 -1.33 -10.11 -23.14
N ASN A 160 -2.43 -10.85 -23.30
CA ASN A 160 -2.46 -12.32 -23.34
C ASN A 160 -2.20 -12.92 -24.74
N THR A 161 -1.34 -12.29 -25.54
CA THR A 161 -0.73 -12.96 -26.70
C THR A 161 0.77 -13.14 -26.43
N SER A 162 1.11 -14.34 -25.95
CA SER A 162 2.34 -15.08 -26.27
C SER A 162 3.59 -14.24 -26.62
N HIS A 163 4.54 -14.19 -25.69
CA HIS A 163 5.87 -13.55 -25.75
C HIS A 163 5.89 -12.04 -25.53
N ALA A 164 6.33 -11.65 -24.34
CA ALA A 164 7.01 -10.36 -24.10
C ALA A 164 8.37 -10.33 -24.83
N GLN A 165 8.34 -10.45 -26.16
CA GLN A 165 9.43 -10.11 -27.05
C GLN A 165 8.88 -9.20 -28.15
N GLU A 166 9.02 -7.89 -27.94
CA GLU A 166 9.38 -7.02 -29.04
C GLU A 166 10.34 -5.93 -28.53
N ASN A 167 11.62 -6.31 -28.50
CA ASN A 167 12.71 -5.37 -28.73
C ASN A 167 12.86 -5.26 -30.25
N THR A 168 12.30 -4.23 -30.85
CA THR A 168 12.67 -3.80 -32.21
C THR A 168 12.98 -2.31 -32.18
N ALA A 169 14.24 -2.00 -31.88
CA ALA A 169 14.86 -0.76 -32.30
C ALA A 169 14.91 -0.74 -33.84
N THR A 170 14.10 0.11 -34.46
CA THR A 170 14.28 0.53 -35.85
C THR A 170 14.67 2.00 -35.87
N HIS A 171 15.95 2.24 -36.05
CA HIS A 171 16.48 3.54 -36.45
C HIS A 171 16.12 3.81 -37.91
N THR A 172 15.31 4.83 -38.16
CA THR A 172 15.29 5.54 -39.43
C THR A 172 15.45 7.03 -39.14
N HIS A 173 16.61 7.56 -39.50
CA HIS A 173 16.82 9.01 -39.60
C HIS A 173 16.10 9.53 -40.84
N ASP A 174 15.16 10.46 -40.66
CA ASP A 174 15.00 11.55 -41.62
C ASP A 174 14.49 12.83 -40.93
N THR A 175 14.91 13.95 -41.46
CA THR A 175 14.92 15.28 -40.85
C THR A 175 13.59 16.03 -41.01
N SER A 176 13.02 16.59 -39.94
CA SER A 176 12.57 17.99 -39.85
C SER A 176 11.81 18.29 -38.55
N ASP A 177 12.11 19.47 -38.01
CA ASP A 177 11.36 20.27 -37.02
C ASP A 177 11.16 19.75 -35.60
N GLY A 178 11.70 20.57 -34.68
CA GLY A 178 11.56 20.43 -33.25
C GLY A 178 10.13 20.66 -32.80
N HIS A 179 9.44 19.56 -32.52
CA HIS A 179 8.35 19.53 -31.57
C HIS A 179 8.69 18.51 -30.49
N SER A 180 9.02 19.02 -29.31
CA SER A 180 9.07 18.26 -28.07
C SER A 180 7.67 17.69 -27.81
N HIS A 181 7.41 16.49 -28.32
CA HIS A 181 6.21 15.74 -27.98
C HIS A 181 6.38 15.21 -26.56
N HIS A 182 5.90 15.98 -25.60
CA HIS A 182 5.54 15.46 -24.29
C HIS A 182 4.38 14.47 -24.53
N HIS A 183 4.70 13.18 -24.56
CA HIS A 183 3.69 12.15 -24.43
C HIS A 183 3.12 12.27 -23.01
N HIS A 184 2.00 12.97 -22.88
CA HIS A 184 1.17 12.87 -21.69
C HIS A 184 0.68 11.42 -21.61
N HIS A 185 1.27 10.63 -20.72
CA HIS A 185 0.77 9.29 -20.36
C HIS A 185 -0.53 9.35 -19.51
N GLY A 186 -1.16 10.53 -19.40
CA GLY A 186 -2.25 10.82 -18.47
C GLY A 186 -3.66 10.41 -18.90
N GLU A 187 -3.84 9.40 -19.76
CA GLU A 187 -5.20 8.90 -20.11
C GLU A 187 -5.57 7.57 -19.43
N GLN A 188 -4.64 6.88 -18.76
CA GLN A 188 -4.91 5.60 -18.12
C GLN A 188 -4.50 5.63 -16.65
N ASN A 189 -5.44 5.32 -15.75
CA ASN A 189 -5.19 5.22 -14.32
C ASN A 189 -4.21 4.07 -14.03
N GLU A 190 -3.06 4.42 -13.49
CA GLU A 190 -1.92 3.55 -13.23
C GLU A 190 -2.04 2.73 -11.95
N HIS A 191 -3.02 3.01 -11.08
CA HIS A 191 -3.18 2.41 -9.75
C HIS A 191 -3.77 0.99 -9.79
N VAL A 192 -3.25 0.14 -10.69
CA VAL A 192 -3.77 -1.22 -10.96
C VAL A 192 -3.57 -2.19 -9.79
N PHE A 193 -2.81 -1.81 -8.76
CA PHE A 193 -2.78 -2.52 -7.48
C PHE A 193 -4.10 -2.43 -6.69
N TYR A 194 -5.03 -1.55 -7.06
CA TYR A 194 -6.43 -1.56 -6.59
C TYR A 194 -7.38 -2.35 -7.50
N GLN A 195 -6.92 -2.80 -8.67
CA GLN A 195 -7.70 -3.62 -9.60
C GLN A 195 -7.47 -5.10 -9.31
N LEU A 196 -8.36 -5.74 -8.55
CA LEU A 196 -8.15 -7.12 -8.05
C LEU A 196 -7.86 -8.13 -9.17
N ALA A 197 -8.51 -7.97 -10.34
CA ALA A 197 -8.25 -8.81 -11.51
C ALA A 197 -6.82 -8.63 -12.08
N ALA A 198 -6.29 -7.40 -12.09
CA ALA A 198 -4.92 -7.14 -12.51
C ALA A 198 -3.93 -7.78 -11.53
N VAL A 199 -4.20 -7.67 -10.23
CA VAL A 199 -3.36 -8.29 -9.19
C VAL A 199 -3.33 -9.81 -9.31
N GLN A 200 -4.45 -10.46 -9.67
CA GLN A 200 -4.47 -11.89 -10.00
C GLN A 200 -3.57 -12.23 -11.20
N GLN A 201 -3.64 -11.43 -12.27
CA GLN A 201 -2.81 -11.64 -13.46
C GLN A 201 -1.32 -11.47 -13.15
N VAL A 202 -0.96 -10.45 -12.37
CA VAL A 202 0.41 -10.21 -11.92
C VAL A 202 0.90 -11.36 -11.03
N ALA A 203 0.08 -11.85 -10.08
CA ALA A 203 0.43 -13.00 -9.25
C ALA A 203 0.73 -14.27 -10.08
N ASN A 204 -0.08 -14.51 -11.12
CA ASN A 204 0.16 -15.62 -12.05
C ASN A 204 1.45 -15.44 -12.86
N ALA A 205 1.74 -14.22 -13.33
CA ALA A 205 2.97 -13.91 -14.03
C ALA A 205 4.21 -14.09 -13.12
N ILE A 206 4.13 -13.67 -11.86
CA ILE A 206 5.18 -13.90 -10.87
C ILE A 206 5.44 -15.41 -10.70
N ALA A 207 4.38 -16.21 -10.55
CA ALA A 207 4.52 -17.66 -10.43
C ALA A 207 5.20 -18.29 -11.64
N GLN A 208 4.88 -17.81 -12.85
CA GLN A 208 5.48 -18.28 -14.10
C GLN A 208 6.98 -17.93 -14.18
N GLU A 209 7.35 -16.68 -13.89
CA GLU A 209 8.75 -16.25 -13.94
C GLU A 209 9.59 -16.94 -12.85
N LEU A 210 9.06 -17.06 -11.63
CA LEU A 210 9.73 -17.79 -10.56
C LEU A 210 9.88 -19.28 -10.88
N SER A 211 8.90 -19.90 -11.53
CA SER A 211 8.99 -21.30 -11.98
C SER A 211 10.07 -21.49 -13.04
N THR A 212 10.27 -20.49 -13.91
CA THR A 212 11.35 -20.49 -14.89
C THR A 212 12.71 -20.33 -14.22
N ALA A 213 12.82 -19.43 -13.24
CA ALA A 213 14.06 -19.18 -12.51
C ALA A 213 14.43 -20.30 -11.54
N ASN A 214 13.45 -20.98 -10.94
CA ASN A 214 13.65 -22.09 -10.03
C ASN A 214 12.59 -23.21 -10.26
N PRO A 215 12.81 -24.09 -11.25
CA PRO A 215 11.85 -25.14 -11.61
C PRO A 215 11.54 -26.13 -10.48
N THR A 216 12.44 -26.31 -9.52
CA THR A 216 12.23 -27.23 -8.39
C THR A 216 11.08 -26.78 -7.48
N GLN A 217 10.80 -25.46 -7.42
CA GLN A 217 9.75 -24.87 -6.60
C GLN A 217 8.49 -24.50 -7.40
N GLN A 218 8.41 -24.90 -8.68
CA GLN A 218 7.28 -24.57 -9.57
C GLN A 218 5.92 -24.90 -8.95
N ALA A 219 5.76 -26.11 -8.38
CA ALA A 219 4.50 -26.53 -7.77
C ALA A 219 4.10 -25.63 -6.60
N THR A 220 5.08 -25.19 -5.79
CA THR A 220 4.87 -24.26 -4.66
C THR A 220 4.36 -22.91 -5.16
N TYR A 221 5.02 -22.32 -6.17
CA TYR A 221 4.60 -21.02 -6.71
C TYR A 221 3.19 -21.06 -7.30
N GLN A 222 2.86 -22.13 -8.04
CA GLN A 222 1.53 -22.32 -8.63
C GLN A 222 0.44 -22.50 -7.56
N GLN A 223 0.73 -23.27 -6.50
CA GLN A 223 -0.20 -23.46 -5.38
C GLN A 223 -0.43 -22.15 -4.61
N ASN A 224 0.65 -21.42 -4.32
CA ASN A 224 0.58 -20.13 -3.63
C ASN A 224 -0.20 -19.09 -4.43
N ALA A 225 0.06 -18.97 -5.74
CA ALA A 225 -0.70 -18.07 -6.62
C ALA A 225 -2.18 -18.45 -6.67
N ALA A 226 -2.52 -19.74 -6.77
CA ALA A 226 -3.91 -20.19 -6.75
C ALA A 226 -4.61 -19.85 -5.41
N ALA A 227 -3.93 -20.07 -4.28
CA ALA A 227 -4.46 -19.74 -2.96
C ALA A 227 -4.64 -18.22 -2.77
N PHE A 228 -3.68 -17.42 -3.23
CA PHE A 228 -3.76 -15.97 -3.21
C PHE A 228 -4.91 -15.45 -4.09
N ASN A 229 -5.05 -15.96 -5.31
CA ASN A 229 -6.14 -15.59 -6.22
C ASN A 229 -7.52 -15.91 -5.63
N ALA A 230 -7.67 -17.04 -4.93
CA ALA A 230 -8.92 -17.38 -4.25
C ALA A 230 -9.26 -16.39 -3.12
N GLN A 231 -8.25 -15.83 -2.44
CA GLN A 231 -8.47 -14.77 -1.45
C GLN A 231 -8.88 -13.45 -2.12
N LEU A 232 -8.29 -13.10 -3.27
CA LEU A 232 -8.72 -11.95 -4.07
C LEU A 232 -10.16 -12.08 -4.57
N ASP A 233 -10.59 -13.28 -4.96
CA ASP A 233 -11.99 -13.54 -5.33
C ASP A 233 -12.95 -13.27 -4.16
N GLN A 234 -12.56 -13.68 -2.93
CA GLN A 234 -13.36 -13.36 -1.74
C GLN A 234 -13.42 -11.86 -1.46
N LEU A 235 -12.28 -11.15 -1.56
CA LEU A 235 -12.24 -9.70 -1.41
C LEU A 235 -13.13 -8.99 -2.44
N LYS A 236 -13.16 -9.47 -3.68
CA LYS A 236 -14.05 -8.91 -4.72
C LYS A 236 -15.53 -9.09 -4.36
N ILE A 237 -15.90 -10.28 -3.86
CA ILE A 237 -17.27 -10.54 -3.38
C ILE A 237 -17.62 -9.63 -2.20
N GLU A 238 -16.69 -9.42 -1.27
CA GLU A 238 -16.86 -8.52 -0.12
C GLU A 238 -17.02 -7.06 -0.57
N ALA A 239 -16.20 -6.59 -1.51
CA ALA A 239 -16.30 -5.26 -2.10
C ALA A 239 -17.67 -5.03 -2.77
N GLN A 240 -18.13 -5.96 -3.60
CA GLN A 240 -19.41 -5.87 -4.31
C GLN A 240 -20.63 -5.73 -3.38
N LYS A 241 -20.56 -6.29 -2.16
CA LYS A 241 -21.64 -6.15 -1.16
C LYS A 241 -21.82 -4.73 -0.66
N ILE A 242 -20.80 -3.86 -0.79
CA ILE A 242 -20.83 -2.49 -0.26
C ILE A 242 -21.86 -1.64 -1.01
N GLY A 243 -21.82 -1.64 -2.34
CA GLY A 243 -22.78 -0.90 -3.19
C GLY A 243 -24.06 -1.68 -3.51
N GLN A 244 -24.16 -2.96 -3.14
CA GLN A 244 -25.33 -3.78 -3.48
C GLN A 244 -26.63 -3.19 -2.92
N GLY A 245 -27.55 -2.81 -3.82
CA GLY A 245 -28.83 -2.20 -3.45
C GLY A 245 -28.71 -0.77 -2.91
N LYS A 246 -27.56 -0.12 -3.11
CA LYS A 246 -27.31 1.28 -2.73
C LYS A 246 -26.88 2.09 -3.96
N HIS A 247 -27.07 3.40 -3.89
CA HIS A 247 -26.58 4.36 -4.90
C HIS A 247 -25.50 5.25 -4.29
N LEU A 248 -24.41 4.64 -3.83
CA LEU A 248 -23.32 5.35 -3.15
C LEU A 248 -22.52 6.21 -4.14
N GLN A 249 -22.23 7.45 -3.74
CA GLN A 249 -21.40 8.39 -4.47
C GLN A 249 -20.14 8.74 -3.65
N ALA A 250 -18.97 8.57 -4.25
CA ALA A 250 -17.69 8.93 -3.66
C ALA A 250 -17.09 10.16 -4.34
N LEU A 251 -16.47 11.03 -3.55
CA LEU A 251 -15.55 12.06 -4.05
C LEU A 251 -14.15 11.66 -3.61
N ALA A 252 -13.21 11.57 -4.55
CA ALA A 252 -11.85 11.15 -4.29
C ALA A 252 -10.88 12.32 -4.47
N THR A 253 -9.86 12.40 -3.62
CA THR A 253 -8.77 13.36 -3.81
C THR A 253 -7.74 12.86 -4.80
N GLU A 254 -7.70 11.57 -5.12
CA GLU A 254 -6.82 11.00 -6.13
C GLU A 254 -7.55 9.83 -6.81
N PRO A 255 -7.20 9.47 -8.05
CA PRO A 255 -7.82 8.34 -8.76
C PRO A 255 -7.37 6.97 -8.21
N VAL A 256 -6.57 6.93 -7.14
CA VAL A 256 -5.98 5.72 -6.52
C VAL A 256 -6.98 4.58 -6.32
N ALA A 257 -8.18 4.89 -5.84
CA ALA A 257 -9.18 3.89 -5.47
C ALA A 257 -10.20 3.56 -6.57
N ASP A 258 -10.10 4.17 -7.76
CA ASP A 258 -11.16 4.10 -8.79
C ASP A 258 -11.53 2.67 -9.18
N PHE A 259 -10.53 1.80 -9.37
CA PHE A 259 -10.78 0.40 -9.70
C PHE A 259 -11.55 -0.34 -8.60
N LEU A 260 -11.23 -0.06 -7.33
CA LEU A 260 -11.91 -0.67 -6.20
C LEU A 260 -13.33 -0.11 -6.02
N LEU A 261 -13.52 1.21 -6.22
CA LEU A 261 -14.85 1.83 -6.23
C LEU A 261 -15.74 1.20 -7.32
N ALA A 262 -15.19 0.94 -8.50
CA ALA A 262 -15.89 0.25 -9.58
C ALA A 262 -16.28 -1.19 -9.18
N ASP A 263 -15.37 -1.95 -8.56
CA ASP A 263 -15.68 -3.29 -8.04
C ASP A 263 -16.76 -3.26 -6.93
N MET A 264 -16.83 -2.18 -6.14
CA MET A 264 -17.86 -1.99 -5.12
C MET A 264 -19.22 -1.54 -5.67
N GLY A 265 -19.27 -1.04 -6.91
CA GLY A 265 -20.44 -0.36 -7.47
C GLY A 265 -20.69 1.03 -6.89
N VAL A 266 -19.64 1.68 -6.37
CA VAL A 266 -19.69 3.07 -5.87
C VAL A 266 -19.36 4.03 -7.02
N THR A 267 -20.20 5.03 -7.25
CA THR A 267 -19.98 6.01 -8.33
C THR A 267 -18.97 7.07 -7.88
N ASN A 268 -17.83 7.18 -8.55
CA ASN A 268 -16.94 8.32 -8.35
C ASN A 268 -17.52 9.56 -9.05
N VAL A 269 -17.89 10.58 -8.28
CA VAL A 269 -18.48 11.85 -8.77
C VAL A 269 -17.48 13.01 -8.82
N THR A 270 -16.19 12.72 -8.63
CA THR A 270 -15.16 13.76 -8.60
C THR A 270 -15.10 14.53 -9.92
N PRO A 271 -15.09 15.88 -9.90
CA PRO A 271 -14.95 16.66 -11.13
C PRO A 271 -13.62 16.33 -11.85
N PRO A 272 -13.64 15.99 -13.14
CA PRO A 272 -12.41 15.66 -13.88
C PRO A 272 -11.38 16.80 -13.86
N GLU A 273 -11.86 18.06 -13.91
CA GLU A 273 -10.98 19.24 -13.82
C GLU A 273 -10.25 19.32 -12.46
N PHE A 274 -10.86 18.82 -11.38
CA PHE A 274 -10.23 18.77 -10.06
C PHE A 274 -9.10 17.74 -10.03
N ILE A 275 -9.35 16.49 -10.45
CA ILE A 275 -8.34 15.43 -10.49
C ILE A 275 -7.18 15.81 -11.40
N ASN A 276 -7.46 16.28 -12.62
CA ASN A 276 -6.41 16.63 -13.59
C ASN A 276 -5.52 17.78 -13.10
N GLN A 277 -6.05 18.72 -12.32
CA GLN A 277 -5.26 19.82 -11.76
C GLN A 277 -4.50 19.40 -10.50
N LEU A 278 -5.06 18.49 -9.70
CA LEU A 278 -4.41 17.99 -8.50
C LEU A 278 -3.22 17.08 -8.82
N ALA A 279 -3.33 16.30 -9.89
CA ALA A 279 -2.23 15.48 -10.44
C ALA A 279 -1.08 16.31 -11.07
N ASN A 280 -1.25 17.63 -11.19
CA ASN A 280 -0.21 18.52 -11.71
C ASN A 280 0.40 19.34 -10.57
N ASP A 281 1.72 19.56 -10.61
CA ASP A 281 2.48 20.32 -9.60
C ASP A 281 2.06 21.80 -9.43
N GLU A 282 1.16 22.30 -10.28
CA GLU A 282 0.65 23.68 -10.26
C GLU A 282 -0.47 23.90 -9.22
N GLY A 283 -1.03 22.81 -8.68
CA GLY A 283 -2.11 22.82 -7.70
C GLY A 283 -3.49 23.14 -8.29
N VAL A 284 -4.51 23.06 -7.43
CA VAL A 284 -5.92 23.14 -7.85
C VAL A 284 -6.42 24.59 -7.92
N SER A 285 -7.06 24.96 -9.04
CA SER A 285 -7.69 26.27 -9.18
C SER A 285 -8.89 26.45 -8.24
N VAL A 286 -9.17 27.69 -7.83
CA VAL A 286 -10.32 28.03 -6.99
C VAL A 286 -11.64 27.52 -7.60
N LYS A 287 -11.77 27.57 -8.93
CA LYS A 287 -12.96 27.08 -9.65
C LYS A 287 -13.11 25.57 -9.49
N ALA A 288 -12.04 24.81 -9.71
CA ALA A 288 -12.07 23.35 -9.62
C ALA A 288 -12.31 22.87 -8.18
N LEU A 289 -11.64 23.48 -7.20
CA LEU A 289 -11.89 23.21 -5.78
C LEU A 289 -13.35 23.53 -5.41
N HIS A 290 -13.86 24.69 -5.83
CA HIS A 290 -15.25 25.06 -5.54
C HIS A 290 -16.26 24.07 -6.13
N ALA A 291 -16.01 23.52 -7.33
CA ALA A 291 -16.86 22.50 -7.91
C ALA A 291 -16.92 21.23 -7.04
N ALA A 292 -15.78 20.79 -6.49
CA ALA A 292 -15.72 19.66 -5.55
C ALA A 292 -16.42 19.99 -4.21
N GLU A 293 -16.22 21.19 -3.66
CA GLU A 293 -16.91 21.65 -2.45
C GLU A 293 -18.43 21.71 -2.63
N GLN A 294 -18.92 22.08 -3.82
CA GLN A 294 -20.36 22.10 -4.11
C GLN A 294 -20.99 20.71 -4.06
N LEU A 295 -20.28 19.65 -4.46
CA LEU A 295 -20.77 18.28 -4.34
C LEU A 295 -20.97 17.89 -2.87
N LEU A 296 -20.03 18.25 -1.99
CA LEU A 296 -20.18 18.05 -0.54
C LEU A 296 -21.34 18.90 0.01
N ALA A 297 -21.38 20.21 -0.31
CA ALA A 297 -22.39 21.15 0.18
C ALA A 297 -23.83 20.73 -0.17
N GLN A 298 -24.00 20.18 -1.37
CA GLN A 298 -25.30 19.74 -1.89
C GLN A 298 -25.63 18.29 -1.50
N GLN A 299 -24.86 17.68 -0.60
CA GLN A 299 -25.03 16.30 -0.15
C GLN A 299 -25.03 15.30 -1.31
N GLN A 300 -24.18 15.56 -2.33
CA GLN A 300 -23.99 14.67 -3.47
C GLN A 300 -22.90 13.62 -3.26
N VAL A 301 -22.33 13.56 -2.06
CA VAL A 301 -21.22 12.69 -1.71
C VAL A 301 -21.57 11.96 -0.43
N ASP A 302 -21.47 10.64 -0.47
CA ASP A 302 -21.69 9.75 0.66
C ASP A 302 -20.37 9.40 1.37
N ILE A 303 -19.26 9.41 0.64
CA ILE A 303 -17.93 9.04 1.12
C ILE A 303 -16.88 9.98 0.49
N LEU A 304 -16.03 10.60 1.31
CA LEU A 304 -14.81 11.25 0.83
C LEU A 304 -13.67 10.21 0.86
N VAL A 305 -13.00 9.99 -0.27
CA VAL A 305 -11.81 9.13 -0.38
C VAL A 305 -10.58 10.02 -0.40
N LEU A 306 -9.65 9.79 0.53
CA LEU A 306 -8.47 10.62 0.73
C LEU A 306 -7.19 9.78 0.58
N ASN A 307 -6.28 10.18 -0.29
CA ASN A 307 -4.93 9.59 -0.30
C ASN A 307 -4.10 10.18 0.84
N ALA A 308 -3.60 9.32 1.74
CA ALA A 308 -2.81 9.76 2.89
C ALA A 308 -1.44 10.34 2.52
N GLN A 309 -0.91 9.96 1.35
CA GLN A 309 0.47 10.25 0.95
C GLN A 309 0.60 11.55 0.13
N THR A 310 -0.51 12.06 -0.42
CA THR A 310 -0.52 13.23 -1.31
C THR A 310 -1.36 14.40 -0.79
N GLU A 311 -1.61 14.49 0.52
CA GLU A 311 -2.41 15.58 1.10
C GLU A 311 -1.81 16.98 0.84
N ASP A 312 -2.57 17.81 0.14
CA ASP A 312 -2.28 19.20 -0.22
C ASP A 312 -3.32 20.17 0.41
N PRO A 313 -3.22 21.50 0.18
CA PRO A 313 -4.21 22.44 0.72
C PRO A 313 -5.65 22.19 0.24
N ALA A 314 -5.85 21.72 -1.00
CA ALA A 314 -7.18 21.49 -1.56
C ALA A 314 -7.86 20.26 -0.96
N SER A 315 -7.17 19.11 -0.94
CA SER A 315 -7.62 17.87 -0.29
C SER A 315 -7.85 18.07 1.21
N ARG A 316 -7.01 18.84 1.92
CA ARG A 316 -7.25 19.20 3.33
C ARG A 316 -8.51 20.03 3.53
N ALA A 317 -8.82 20.95 2.61
CA ALA A 317 -10.05 21.73 2.66
C ALA A 317 -11.28 20.83 2.50
N LEU A 318 -11.25 19.90 1.54
CA LEU A 318 -12.32 18.90 1.34
C LEU A 318 -12.47 17.98 2.55
N ARG A 319 -11.37 17.48 3.12
CA ARG A 319 -11.37 16.67 4.35
C ARG A 319 -12.06 17.39 5.49
N LYS A 320 -11.64 18.63 5.77
CA LYS A 320 -12.23 19.46 6.83
C LYS A 320 -13.72 19.72 6.59
N MET A 321 -14.13 19.95 5.34
CA MET A 321 -15.53 20.15 4.99
C MET A 321 -16.36 18.88 5.21
N ALA A 322 -15.87 17.73 4.74
CA ALA A 322 -16.51 16.44 4.94
C ALA A 322 -16.70 16.13 6.43
N GLU A 323 -15.66 16.32 7.26
CA GLU A 323 -15.72 16.15 8.71
C GLU A 323 -16.79 17.06 9.36
N ASN A 324 -16.84 18.34 8.99
CA ASN A 324 -17.86 19.27 9.50
C ASN A 324 -19.28 18.88 9.10
N MET A 325 -19.43 18.26 7.92
CA MET A 325 -20.70 17.78 7.38
C MET A 325 -21.05 16.36 7.82
N HIS A 326 -20.19 15.71 8.62
CA HIS A 326 -20.32 14.31 9.02
C HIS A 326 -20.38 13.34 7.83
N ILE A 327 -19.70 13.67 6.73
CA ILE A 327 -19.48 12.76 5.61
C ILE A 327 -18.27 11.88 5.97
N PRO A 328 -18.42 10.55 6.00
CA PRO A 328 -17.32 9.64 6.29
C PRO A 328 -16.11 9.85 5.37
N VAL A 329 -14.91 9.85 5.95
CA VAL A 329 -13.64 9.93 5.21
C VAL A 329 -12.96 8.57 5.23
N VAL A 330 -12.74 7.99 4.06
CA VAL A 330 -11.97 6.75 3.88
C VAL A 330 -10.58 7.11 3.35
N THR A 331 -9.57 6.86 4.17
CA THR A 331 -8.18 7.03 3.75
C THR A 331 -7.72 5.85 2.90
N VAL A 332 -6.99 6.08 1.82
CA VAL A 332 -6.36 5.06 0.99
C VAL A 332 -4.85 5.30 0.92
N TYR A 333 -4.11 4.26 0.51
CA TYR A 333 -2.65 4.26 0.46
C TYR A 333 -2.15 3.56 -0.80
N GLU A 334 -0.93 3.89 -1.17
CA GLU A 334 -0.17 3.34 -2.29
C GLU A 334 1.10 2.60 -1.83
N THR A 335 1.37 2.67 -0.53
CA THR A 335 2.33 1.81 0.15
C THR A 335 1.64 1.17 1.36
N LEU A 336 2.13 0.01 1.80
CA LEU A 336 1.55 -0.67 2.96
C LEU A 336 1.63 0.23 4.22
N PRO A 337 0.50 0.49 4.91
CA PRO A 337 0.50 1.20 6.18
C PRO A 337 1.34 0.49 7.25
N THR A 338 1.81 1.24 8.26
CA THR A 338 2.57 0.68 9.39
C THR A 338 1.81 -0.47 10.06
N GLY A 339 2.48 -1.61 10.20
CA GLY A 339 1.91 -2.82 10.82
C GLY A 339 1.22 -3.76 9.84
N THR A 340 1.01 -3.35 8.58
CA THR A 340 0.47 -4.20 7.53
C THR A 340 1.61 -4.79 6.71
N THR A 341 1.64 -6.12 6.59
CA THR A 341 2.79 -6.84 6.00
C THR A 341 2.44 -7.67 4.77
N ASN A 342 1.15 -7.84 4.48
CA ASN A 342 0.69 -8.58 3.31
C ASN A 342 -0.44 -7.84 2.58
N TYR A 343 -0.57 -8.13 1.29
CA TYR A 343 -1.50 -7.44 0.39
C TYR A 343 -2.98 -7.75 0.71
N ILE A 344 -3.29 -8.98 1.14
CA ILE A 344 -4.66 -9.38 1.42
C ILE A 344 -5.21 -8.62 2.63
N ASP A 345 -4.45 -8.51 3.70
CA ASP A 345 -4.86 -7.76 4.89
C ASP A 345 -4.96 -6.26 4.59
N PHE A 346 -4.05 -5.72 3.78
CA PHE A 346 -4.13 -4.34 3.28
C PHE A 346 -5.45 -4.07 2.55
N MET A 347 -5.78 -4.93 1.58
CA MET A 347 -6.96 -4.76 0.76
C MET A 347 -8.25 -5.02 1.57
N ARG A 348 -8.25 -6.03 2.45
CA ARG A 348 -9.36 -6.31 3.38
C ARG A 348 -9.64 -5.12 4.28
N ALA A 349 -8.62 -4.60 4.96
CA ALA A 349 -8.77 -3.43 5.83
C ALA A 349 -9.27 -2.20 5.06
N THR A 350 -8.91 -2.06 3.78
CA THR A 350 -9.44 -1.00 2.93
C THR A 350 -10.92 -1.21 2.61
N ILE A 351 -11.31 -2.41 2.21
CA ILE A 351 -12.72 -2.79 1.97
C ILE A 351 -13.55 -2.62 3.24
N GLU A 352 -13.05 -3.01 4.42
CA GLU A 352 -13.73 -2.85 5.71
C GLU A 352 -13.97 -1.37 6.07
N ARG A 353 -13.02 -0.47 5.76
CA ARG A 353 -13.20 0.97 5.95
C ARG A 353 -14.29 1.54 5.06
N PHE A 354 -14.35 1.12 3.79
CA PHE A 354 -15.47 1.46 2.90
C PHE A 354 -16.80 0.88 3.38
N ALA A 355 -16.79 -0.36 3.86
CA ALA A 355 -17.98 -0.99 4.41
C ALA A 355 -18.52 -0.21 5.60
N ALA A 356 -17.66 0.17 6.55
CA ALA A 356 -18.03 1.00 7.71
C ALA A 356 -18.60 2.36 7.28
N ALA A 357 -17.89 3.08 6.40
CA ALA A 357 -18.35 4.36 5.87
C ALA A 357 -19.74 4.27 5.20
N SER A 358 -20.00 3.19 4.44
CA SER A 358 -21.28 2.98 3.75
C SER A 358 -22.49 2.72 4.67
N GLN A 359 -22.26 2.46 5.96
CA GLN A 359 -23.33 2.28 6.96
C GLN A 359 -23.64 3.56 7.72
N GLU A 360 -22.69 4.50 7.76
CA GLU A 360 -22.84 5.81 8.40
C GLU A 360 -23.55 6.82 7.48
N THR A 361 -23.62 6.52 6.18
CA THR A 361 -24.31 7.35 5.19
C THR A 361 -25.78 7.60 5.58
N PRO A 362 -26.22 8.88 5.70
CA PRO A 362 -27.59 9.21 6.05
C PRO A 362 -28.61 8.62 5.06
N LYS A 363 -29.63 7.93 5.58
CA LYS A 363 -30.68 7.25 4.79
C LYS A 363 -31.52 8.14 3.87
N THR A 364 -31.31 9.45 3.86
CA THR A 364 -32.21 10.44 3.24
C THR A 364 -32.17 10.48 1.72
N ARG A 365 -31.30 9.70 1.06
CA ARG A 365 -31.17 9.69 -0.40
C ARG A 365 -31.71 8.43 -1.09
N ALA A 366 -32.12 7.41 -0.33
CA ALA A 366 -32.52 6.12 -0.89
C ALA A 366 -33.90 6.13 -1.60
N ASP A 367 -34.66 7.23 -1.54
CA ASP A 367 -36.09 7.23 -1.90
C ASP A 367 -36.52 8.28 -2.96
N ASN A 368 -35.61 8.82 -3.78
CA ASN A 368 -36.00 9.72 -4.89
C ASN A 368 -35.54 9.23 -6.26
#